data_AF-A0A699UBH5-F1
#
_entry.id   AF-A0A699UBH5-F1
#
_cell.length_a   1.000
_cell.length_b   1.000
_cell.length_c   1.000
_cell.angle_alpha   90.00
_cell.angle_beta   90.00
_cell.angle_gamma   90.00
#
_symmetry.space_group_name_H-M   'P 1'
#
loop_
_entity.id
_entity.type
_entity.pdbx_description
1 polymer ?
#
loop_
_entity_poly.entity_id
_entity_poly.type
_entity_poly.pdbx_seq_one_letter_code
_entity_poly.pdbx_strand_id
1 'polypeptide(L)' 'PFKVLERIGDVAYKLDLPEELSRVHNTFHVSNLKKCHADEPLVVPLDGLHFDDKLQFVEEPVEILDREVK' A
#
# COMPACT_ATOMS: atom_id res chain seq x y z
N PRO A 1 4.37 -5.21 -6.81
CA PRO A 1 4.93 -3.85 -6.65
C PRO A 1 4.30 -2.92 -7.70
N PHE A 2 4.32 -1.61 -7.48
CA PHE A 2 3.72 -0.64 -8.40
C PHE A 2 4.79 0.09 -9.21
N LYS A 3 4.52 0.33 -10.49
CA LYS A 3 5.44 1.05 -11.38
C LYS A 3 5.34 2.55 -11.10
N VAL A 4 6.48 3.26 -11.12
CA VAL A 4 6.47 4.74 -11.09
C VAL A 4 6.15 5.25 -12.50
N LEU A 5 5.08 6.01 -12.62
CA LEU A 5 4.70 6.69 -13.87
C LEU A 5 5.43 8.03 -14.00
N GLU A 6 5.53 8.78 -12.91
CA GLU A 6 6.07 10.13 -12.90
C GLU A 6 6.64 10.50 -11.52
N ARG A 7 7.67 11.35 -11.50
CA ARG A 7 8.13 12.04 -10.28
C ARG A 7 7.52 13.43 -10.23
N ILE A 8 6.82 13.74 -9.14
CA ILE A 8 6.16 15.03 -8.94
C ILE A 8 6.97 15.83 -7.92
N GLY A 9 7.66 16.86 -8.41
CA GLY A 9 8.59 17.65 -7.61
C GLY A 9 9.67 16.77 -6.97
N ASP A 10 10.17 17.17 -5.80
CA ASP A 10 11.23 16.42 -5.15
C ASP A 10 10.76 15.26 -4.27
N VAL A 11 9.51 15.32 -3.83
CA VAL A 11 9.03 14.57 -2.65
C VAL A 11 7.87 13.62 -2.94
N ALA A 12 7.40 13.53 -4.18
CA ALA A 12 6.28 12.65 -4.53
C ALA A 12 6.49 11.87 -5.83
N TYR A 13 5.82 10.74 -5.93
CA TYR A 13 5.75 9.91 -7.13
C TYR A 13 4.30 9.58 -7.46
N LYS A 14 3.99 9.56 -8.75
CA LYS A 14 2.76 9.01 -9.29
C LYS A 14 3.00 7.54 -9.66
N LEU A 15 2.14 6.65 -9.20
CA LEU A 15 2.24 5.21 -9.39
C LEU A 15 1.18 4.68 -10.36
N ASP A 16 1.52 3.60 -11.04
CA ASP A 16 0.60 2.80 -11.82
C ASP A 16 -0.11 1.84 -10.86
N LEU A 17 -1.31 2.24 -10.44
CA LEU A 17 -2.13 1.46 -9.52
C LEU A 17 -3.12 0.60 -10.31
N PRO A 18 -3.37 -0.64 -9.88
CA PRO A 18 -4.33 -1.52 -10.51
C PRO A 18 -5.78 -1.06 -10.17
N GLU A 19 -6.76 -1.51 -10.94
CA GLU A 19 -8.14 -1.00 -10.90
C GLU A 19 -8.83 -1.23 -9.54
N GLU A 20 -8.41 -2.26 -8.82
CA GLU A 20 -8.83 -2.57 -7.45
C GLU A 20 -8.53 -1.41 -6.49
N LEU A 21 -7.54 -0.56 -6.81
CA LEU A 21 -7.14 0.63 -6.05
C LEU A 21 -7.63 1.93 -6.68
N SER A 22 -8.62 1.90 -7.59
CA SER A 22 -9.13 3.09 -8.30
C SER A 22 -9.62 4.22 -7.39
N ARG A 23 -10.01 3.93 -6.15
CA ARG A 23 -10.42 4.91 -5.14
C ARG A 23 -9.24 5.59 -4.43
N VAL A 24 -8.04 5.03 -4.54
CA VAL A 24 -6.82 5.57 -3.92
C VAL A 24 -6.16 6.56 -4.87
N HIS A 25 -5.76 7.71 -4.35
CA HIS A 25 -4.94 8.64 -5.11
C HIS A 25 -3.63 7.99 -5.50
N ASN A 26 -3.30 8.01 -6.78
CA ASN A 26 -2.08 7.39 -7.27
C ASN A 26 -0.80 8.21 -7.03
N THR A 27 -0.87 9.29 -6.25
CA THR A 27 0.28 10.13 -5.91
C THR A 27 0.66 9.93 -4.45
N PHE A 28 1.91 9.53 -4.20
CA PHE A 28 2.41 9.21 -2.87
C PHE A 28 3.67 9.98 -2.56
N HIS A 29 3.80 10.40 -1.30
CA HIS A 29 5.04 10.99 -0.79
C HIS A 29 6.13 9.91 -0.67
N VAL A 30 7.39 10.28 -0.92
CA VAL A 30 8.55 9.35 -0.90
C VAL A 30 8.71 8.60 0.41
N SER A 31 8.32 9.19 1.54
CA SER A 31 8.38 8.54 2.87
C SER A 31 7.45 7.33 2.99
N ASN A 32 6.39 7.29 2.19
CA ASN A 32 5.39 6.21 2.23
C ASN A 32 5.78 5.05 1.32
N LEU A 33 6.88 5.18 0.58
CA LEU A 33 7.32 4.22 -0.42
C LEU A 33 8.59 3.53 0.04
N LYS A 34 8.68 2.23 -0.26
CA LYS A 34 9.93 1.46 -0.15
C LYS A 34 10.33 1.01 -1.53
N LYS A 35 11.63 1.14 -1.86
CA LYS A 35 12.16 0.69 -3.14
C LYS A 35 12.02 -0.83 -3.22
N CYS A 36 11.41 -1.32 -4.29
CA CYS A 36 11.34 -2.75 -4.57
C CYS A 36 12.68 -3.19 -5.19
N HIS A 37 13.32 -4.19 -4.59
CA HIS A 37 14.59 -4.77 -5.05
C HIS A 37 14.42 -6.16 -5.69
N ALA A 38 13.18 -6.61 -5.89
CA ALA A 38 12.91 -7.90 -6.50
C ALA A 38 13.12 -7.82 -8.02
N ASP A 39 13.82 -8.81 -8.57
CA ASP A 39 14.07 -8.94 -10.01
C ASP A 39 12.82 -9.46 -10.76
N GLU A 40 11.87 -10.07 -10.05
CA GLU A 40 10.61 -10.58 -10.59
C GLU A 40 9.39 -9.79 -10.04
N PRO A 41 8.30 -9.66 -10.83
CA PRO A 41 7.10 -8.97 -10.37
C PRO A 41 6.45 -9.73 -9.20
N LEU A 42 6.65 -9.25 -7.98
CA LEU A 42 5.97 -9.77 -6.80
C LEU A 42 4.47 -9.46 -6.87
N VAL A 43 3.63 -10.48 -7.02
CA VAL A 43 2.18 -10.30 -6.85
C VAL A 43 1.94 -9.99 -5.37
N VAL A 44 1.55 -8.75 -5.08
CA VAL A 44 1.13 -8.35 -3.73
C VAL A 44 -0.36 -8.66 -3.65
N PRO A 45 -0.80 -9.57 -2.74
CA PRO A 45 -2.21 -9.83 -2.55
C PRO A 45 -2.92 -8.54 -2.13
N LEU A 46 -4.01 -8.19 -2.82
CA LEU A 46 -4.86 -7.04 -2.50
C LEU A 46 -6.16 -7.47 -1.81
N ASP A 47 -6.32 -8.76 -1.51
CA ASP A 47 -7.57 -9.37 -1.05
C ASP A 47 -8.12 -8.80 0.27
N GLY A 48 -7.27 -8.15 1.07
CA GLY A 48 -7.67 -7.48 2.32
C GLY A 48 -8.01 -5.99 2.16
N LEU A 49 -7.86 -5.42 0.97
CA LEU A 49 -8.00 -3.98 0.71
C LEU A 49 -9.39 -3.64 0.15
N HIS A 50 -10.44 -4.01 0.89
CA HIS A 50 -11.81 -3.65 0.53
C HIS A 50 -12.12 -2.24 1.05
N PHE A 51 -12.30 -1.29 0.13
CA PHE A 51 -12.75 0.06 0.46
C PHE A 51 -14.27 0.13 0.38
N ASP A 52 -14.94 0.24 1.52
CA ASP A 52 -16.38 0.52 1.54
C ASP A 52 -16.69 1.92 0.96
N ASP A 53 -17.96 2.19 0.64
CA ASP A 53 -18.40 3.50 0.14
C ASP A 53 -18.24 4.64 1.15
N LYS A 54 -17.96 4.31 2.40
CA LYS A 54 -17.76 5.27 3.49
C LYS A 54 -16.27 5.54 3.76
N LEU A 55 -15.37 4.83 3.07
CA LEU A 55 -13.93 4.78 3.31
C LEU A 55 -13.56 4.49 4.77
N GLN A 56 -14.40 3.73 5.49
CA GLN A 56 -14.15 3.39 6.89
C GLN A 56 -13.28 2.15 6.96
N PHE A 57 -12.14 2.27 7.65
CA PHE A 57 -11.32 1.12 7.99
C PHE A 57 -11.80 0.52 9.31
N VAL A 58 -12.20 -0.75 9.30
CA VAL A 58 -12.50 -1.51 10.52
C VAL A 58 -11.23 -2.27 10.88
N GLU A 59 -10.54 -1.84 11.94
CA GLU A 59 -9.43 -2.63 12.50
C GLU A 59 -9.99 -3.92 13.10
N GLU A 60 -9.63 -5.07 12.53
CA GLU A 60 -9.84 -6.34 13.19
C GLU A 60 -8.76 -6.55 14.26
N PRO A 61 -9.13 -6.84 15.52
CA PRO A 61 -8.16 -7.11 16.56
C PRO A 61 -7.40 -8.39 16.23
N VAL A 62 -6.10 -8.27 15.99
CA VAL A 62 -5.20 -9.41 15.83
C VAL A 62 -4.82 -9.92 17.22
N GLU A 63 -5.02 -11.21 17.48
CA GLU A 63 -4.59 -11.79 18.75
C GLU A 63 -3.06 -11.69 18.89
N ILE A 64 -2.61 -11.02 19.95
CA ILE A 64 -1.19 -10.97 20.32
C ILE A 64 -0.85 -12.30 21.00
N LEU A 65 -0.30 -13.24 20.22
CA LEU A 65 0.06 -14.57 20.72
C LEU A 65 1.32 -14.59 21.57
N ASP A 66 2.16 -13.55 21.48
CA ASP A 66 3.43 -13.50 22.19
C ASP A 66 3.41 -12.42 23.28
N ARG A 67 3.59 -12.86 24.52
CA ARG A 67 3.76 -12.02 25.70
C ARG A 67 4.93 -12.57 26.50
N GLU A 68 6.09 -11.96 26.36
CA GLU A 68 7.19 -12.20 27.29
C GLU A 68 6.78 -11.71 28.68
N VAL A 69 6.52 -12.65 29.58
CA VAL A 69 6.33 -12.38 31.00
C VAL A 69 7.71 -12.47 31.66
N LYS A 70 8.20 -11.35 32.18
CA LYS A 70 9.46 -11.28 32.95
C LYS A 70 9.23 -11.66 34.41
#